data_AF-A0A1F8W189-F1
#
_entry.id   AF-A0A1F8W189-F1
#
_cell.length_a   1.000
_cell.length_b   1.000
_cell.length_c   1.000
_cell.angle_alpha   90.00
_cell.angle_beta   90.00
_cell.angle_gamma   90.00
#
_symmetry.space_group_name_H-M   'P 1'
#
loop_
_entity.id
_entity.type
_entity.pdbx_description
1 polymer ?
#
loop_
_entity_poly.entity_id
_entity_poly.type
_entity_poly.pdbx_seq_one_letter_code
_entity_poly.pdbx_strand_id
1 'polypeptide(L)'
;MLFRTFAVYITLGVMNVTCSKRDAAVRQLDVAIGLLFTDSEPLAIRTLAGAAYGILADLAEDQQQGSSWRTKIIEDSGLSEKEAVRILNAAQNYLKHADKDPNSSLSFEEEENDHLIFVASIECGGIGLPLSYSMQAFQIWYLALYPEKIGHDTQPVTKAKEVFPSLSTKERHQQLSLGHQFLERALEHKGLI
;
A
#
# COMPACT_ATOMS: atom_id res chain seq x y z
N MET A 1 -6.43 -3.77 -36.42
CA MET A 1 -6.13 -5.04 -37.11
C MET A 1 -4.69 -5.40 -36.82
N LEU A 2 -4.45 -6.32 -35.87
CA LEU A 2 -3.29 -7.22 -35.71
C LEU A 2 -3.28 -7.77 -34.27
N PHE A 3 -4.25 -8.64 -33.97
CA PHE A 3 -4.07 -9.63 -32.90
C PHE A 3 -3.10 -10.67 -33.44
N ARG A 4 -1.84 -10.66 -32.98
CA ARG A 4 -0.90 -11.75 -33.25
C ARG A 4 -1.18 -12.89 -32.28
N THR A 5 -1.60 -14.00 -32.87
CA THR A 5 -1.78 -15.33 -32.30
C THR A 5 -0.54 -15.77 -31.52
N PHE A 6 -0.65 -15.93 -30.21
CA PHE A 6 0.29 -16.69 -29.40
C PHE A 6 -0.25 -18.11 -29.26
N ALA A 7 0.09 -18.98 -30.21
CA ALA A 7 0.04 -20.41 -30.00
C ALA A 7 1.37 -20.83 -29.36
N VAL A 8 1.36 -21.05 -28.04
CA VAL A 8 2.47 -21.68 -27.34
C VAL A 8 1.93 -22.97 -26.74
N TYR A 9 2.39 -24.08 -27.29
CA TYR A 9 2.27 -25.39 -26.66
C TYR A 9 3.06 -25.36 -25.34
N ILE A 10 2.35 -25.32 -24.21
CA ILE A 10 2.94 -25.57 -22.89
C ILE A 10 2.38 -26.90 -22.38
N THR A 11 3.24 -27.88 -22.22
CA THR A 11 3.03 -29.02 -21.34
C THR A 11 2.69 -28.47 -19.94
N LEU A 12 1.42 -28.53 -19.55
CA LEU A 12 0.89 -28.06 -18.27
C LEU A 12 1.43 -28.92 -17.12
N GLY A 13 2.67 -28.65 -16.69
CA GLY A 13 3.04 -28.84 -15.30
C GLY A 13 2.19 -27.89 -14.48
N VAL A 14 1.50 -28.38 -13.45
CA VAL A 14 0.68 -27.54 -12.56
C VAL A 14 1.58 -26.45 -11.98
N MET A 15 1.32 -25.18 -12.31
CA MET A 15 1.99 -24.05 -11.69
C MET A 15 1.40 -23.83 -10.29
N ASN A 16 1.96 -24.49 -9.28
CA ASN A 16 1.59 -24.26 -7.89
C ASN A 16 2.24 -22.97 -7.38
N VAL A 17 1.44 -22.08 -6.79
CA VAL A 17 1.93 -20.90 -6.06
C VAL A 17 1.98 -21.23 -4.57
N THR A 18 3.18 -21.38 -4.02
CA THR A 18 3.39 -21.54 -2.57
C THR A 18 3.97 -20.24 -2.02
N CYS A 19 3.38 -19.69 -0.95
CA CYS A 19 3.90 -18.49 -0.29
C CYS A 19 3.54 -18.48 1.19
N SER A 20 4.41 -17.90 2.03
CA SER A 20 4.09 -17.63 3.42
C SER A 20 3.15 -16.41 3.54
N LYS A 21 2.54 -16.19 4.71
CA LYS A 21 1.75 -14.98 4.98
C LYS A 21 2.59 -13.70 4.83
N ARG A 22 3.85 -13.74 5.30
CA ARG A 22 4.81 -12.63 5.17
C ARG A 22 5.07 -12.33 3.69
N ASP A 23 5.37 -13.34 2.88
CA ASP A 23 5.60 -13.16 1.44
C ASP A 23 4.35 -12.66 0.72
N ALA A 24 3.18 -13.20 1.08
CA ALA A 24 1.91 -12.80 0.47
C ALA A 24 1.58 -11.33 0.75
N ALA A 25 1.86 -10.83 1.96
CA ALA A 25 1.65 -9.43 2.30
C ALA A 25 2.60 -8.51 1.54
N VAL A 26 3.90 -8.82 1.52
CA VAL A 26 4.92 -8.05 0.79
C VAL A 26 4.58 -7.98 -0.70
N ARG A 27 4.28 -9.12 -1.32
CA ARG A 27 3.95 -9.18 -2.75
C ARG A 27 2.67 -8.43 -3.10
N GLN A 28 1.64 -8.50 -2.25
CA GLN A 28 0.41 -7.75 -2.49
C GLN A 28 0.63 -6.24 -2.34
N LEU A 29 1.42 -5.82 -1.34
CA LEU A 29 1.72 -4.41 -1.15
C LEU A 29 2.55 -3.84 -2.31
N ASP A 30 3.53 -4.60 -2.81
CA ASP A 30 4.35 -4.21 -3.97
C ASP A 30 3.49 -4.04 -5.24
N VAL A 31 2.53 -4.93 -5.47
CA VAL A 31 1.59 -4.79 -6.60
C VAL A 31 0.68 -3.58 -6.40
N ALA A 32 0.17 -3.35 -5.19
CA ALA A 32 -0.66 -2.17 -4.89
C ALA A 32 0.10 -0.86 -5.16
N ILE A 33 1.37 -0.77 -4.75
CA ILE A 33 2.24 0.38 -5.02
C ILE A 33 2.46 0.57 -6.53
N GLY A 34 2.74 -0.51 -7.27
CA GLY A 34 2.92 -0.44 -8.71
C GLY A 34 1.67 0.05 -9.44
N LEU A 35 0.49 -0.44 -9.04
CA LEU A 35 -0.80 0.02 -9.58
C LEU A 35 -1.06 1.48 -9.25
N LEU A 36 -0.79 1.91 -8.02
CA LEU A 36 -0.94 3.31 -7.61
C LEU A 36 -0.07 4.24 -8.45
N PHE A 37 1.23 3.94 -8.55
CA PHE A 37 2.17 4.78 -9.30
C PHE A 37 1.91 4.80 -10.81
N THR A 38 1.24 3.80 -11.35
CA THR A 38 0.79 3.77 -12.74
C THR A 38 -0.60 4.36 -12.96
N ASP A 39 -1.18 5.02 -11.94
CA ASP A 39 -2.50 5.66 -12.00
C ASP A 39 -3.60 4.66 -12.44
N SER A 40 -3.52 3.44 -11.90
CA SER A 40 -4.41 2.31 -12.22
C SER A 40 -5.65 2.26 -11.30
N GLU A 41 -6.50 1.25 -11.52
CA GLU A 41 -7.80 1.09 -10.86
C GLU A 41 -7.77 1.16 -9.31
N PRO A 42 -8.38 2.20 -8.69
CA PRO A 42 -8.38 2.45 -7.25
C PRO A 42 -8.96 1.31 -6.40
N LEU A 43 -9.98 0.59 -6.88
CA LEU A 43 -10.57 -0.53 -6.13
C LEU A 43 -9.61 -1.73 -6.05
N ALA A 44 -8.84 -1.98 -7.10
CA ALA A 44 -7.82 -3.03 -7.09
C ALA A 44 -6.68 -2.70 -6.13
N ILE A 45 -6.24 -1.44 -6.14
CA ILE A 45 -5.25 -0.91 -5.18
C ILE A 45 -5.75 -1.10 -3.74
N ARG A 46 -6.98 -0.65 -3.44
CA ARG A 46 -7.59 -0.77 -2.11
C ARG A 46 -7.67 -2.23 -1.66
N THR A 47 -8.03 -3.13 -2.55
CA THR A 47 -8.16 -4.56 -2.26
C THR A 47 -6.82 -5.16 -1.85
N LEU A 48 -5.78 -4.94 -2.65
CA LEU A 48 -4.45 -5.50 -2.42
C LEU A 48 -3.76 -4.87 -1.20
N ALA A 49 -3.80 -3.54 -1.09
CA ALA A 49 -3.25 -2.82 0.06
C ALA A 49 -3.95 -3.22 1.36
N GLY A 50 -5.28 -3.37 1.33
CA GLY A 50 -6.06 -3.78 2.49
C GLY A 50 -5.79 -5.22 2.93
N ALA A 51 -5.63 -6.14 1.98
CA ALA A 51 -5.24 -7.51 2.29
C ALA A 51 -3.82 -7.58 2.89
N ALA A 52 -2.86 -6.82 2.35
CA ALA A 52 -1.51 -6.71 2.90
C ALA A 52 -1.51 -6.11 4.31
N TYR A 53 -2.21 -4.98 4.50
CA TYR A 53 -2.39 -4.33 5.81
C TYR A 53 -2.97 -5.29 6.85
N GLY A 54 -4.03 -6.00 6.49
CA GLY A 54 -4.66 -7.01 7.36
C GLY A 54 -3.65 -8.04 7.86
N ILE A 55 -2.91 -8.67 6.93
CA ILE A 55 -1.91 -9.68 7.27
C ILE A 55 -0.79 -9.10 8.15
N LEU A 56 -0.26 -7.92 7.81
CA LEU A 56 0.88 -7.34 8.54
C LEU A 56 0.51 -6.94 9.96
N ALA A 57 -0.66 -6.33 10.15
CA ALA A 57 -1.11 -5.97 11.49
C ALA A 57 -1.46 -7.22 12.33
N ASP A 58 -2.00 -8.29 11.74
CA ASP A 58 -2.21 -9.55 12.45
C ASP A 58 -0.88 -10.21 12.87
N LEU A 59 0.14 -10.13 12.01
CA LEU A 59 1.49 -10.60 12.34
C LEU A 59 2.17 -9.73 13.43
N ALA A 60 1.90 -8.43 13.46
CA ALA A 60 2.39 -7.55 14.51
C ALA A 60 1.78 -7.91 15.88
N GLU A 61 0.46 -8.09 15.92
CA GLU A 61 -0.24 -8.52 17.14
C GLU A 61 0.23 -9.91 17.63
N ASP A 62 0.50 -10.84 16.71
CA ASP A 62 1.07 -12.16 17.03
C ASP A 62 2.48 -12.06 17.65
N GLN A 63 3.30 -11.10 17.20
CA GLN A 63 4.63 -10.85 17.79
C GLN A 63 4.53 -10.19 19.17
N GLN A 64 3.68 -9.18 19.31
CA GLN A 64 3.44 -8.47 20.55
C GLN A 64 2.04 -7.85 20.52
N GLN A 65 1.20 -8.26 21.48
CA GLN A 65 -0.14 -7.71 21.63
C GLN A 65 -0.09 -6.18 21.83
N GLY A 66 -0.94 -5.47 21.07
CA GLY A 66 -1.04 -4.01 21.06
C GLY A 66 0.04 -3.30 20.25
N SER A 67 0.90 -4.03 19.54
CA SER A 67 2.01 -3.40 18.81
C SER A 67 1.62 -2.85 17.45
N SER A 68 0.51 -3.31 16.86
CA SER A 68 0.14 -2.95 15.50
C SER A 68 -0.28 -1.48 15.38
N TRP A 69 -0.03 -0.88 14.21
CA TRP A 69 -0.52 0.45 13.89
C TRP A 69 -2.05 0.52 13.91
N ARG A 70 -2.72 -0.59 13.55
CA ARG A 70 -4.17 -0.72 13.70
C ARG A 70 -4.61 -0.45 15.13
N THR A 71 -3.99 -1.11 16.11
CA THR A 71 -4.35 -0.97 17.53
C THR A 71 -4.10 0.45 18.01
N LYS A 72 -2.95 1.04 17.65
CA LYS A 72 -2.62 2.43 18.03
C LYS A 72 -3.62 3.44 17.45
N ILE A 73 -3.99 3.29 16.17
CA ILE A 73 -4.99 4.15 15.52
C ILE A 73 -6.35 4.03 16.23
N ILE A 74 -6.74 2.82 16.64
CA ILE A 74 -7.98 2.58 17.38
C ILE A 74 -7.92 3.29 18.74
N GLU A 75 -6.84 3.14 19.49
CA GLU A 75 -6.65 3.76 20.81
C GLU A 75 -6.70 5.29 20.73
N ASP A 76 -6.07 5.87 19.71
CA ASP A 76 -6.03 7.33 19.51
C ASP A 76 -7.36 7.91 18.96
N SER A 77 -8.24 7.07 18.41
CA SER A 77 -9.48 7.52 17.76
C SER A 77 -10.55 8.04 18.73
N GLY A 78 -10.47 7.66 20.01
CA GLY A 78 -11.52 7.91 21.00
C GLY A 78 -12.83 7.14 20.75
N LEU A 79 -12.88 6.24 19.77
CA LEU A 79 -14.01 5.37 19.48
C LEU A 79 -13.92 4.06 20.29
N SER A 80 -15.02 3.31 20.38
CA SER A 80 -14.92 1.93 20.85
C SER A 80 -14.13 1.09 19.84
N GLU A 81 -13.38 0.11 20.32
CA GLU A 81 -12.58 -0.80 19.48
C GLU A 81 -13.42 -1.39 18.32
N LYS A 82 -14.65 -1.83 18.63
CA LYS A 82 -15.58 -2.40 17.65
C LYS A 82 -15.96 -1.42 16.53
N GLU A 83 -16.17 -0.15 16.88
CA GLU A 83 -16.52 0.90 15.91
C GLU A 83 -15.32 1.26 15.06
N ALA A 84 -14.15 1.45 15.67
CA ALA A 84 -12.93 1.78 14.97
C ALA A 84 -12.52 0.66 14.00
N VAL A 85 -12.56 -0.61 14.44
CA VAL A 85 -12.31 -1.79 13.57
C VAL A 85 -13.29 -1.86 12.42
N ARG A 86 -14.58 -1.57 12.67
CA ARG A 86 -15.60 -1.54 11.60
C ARG A 86 -15.27 -0.48 10.55
N ILE A 87 -14.89 0.72 10.98
CA ILE A 87 -14.56 1.84 10.09
C ILE A 87 -13.29 1.54 9.29
N LEU A 88 -12.22 1.12 9.96
CA LEU A 88 -10.93 0.81 9.32
C LEU A 88 -11.07 -0.29 8.25
N ASN A 89 -11.93 -1.29 8.51
CA ASN A 89 -12.13 -2.41 7.60
C ASN A 89 -13.31 -2.20 6.62
N ALA A 90 -13.98 -1.05 6.63
CA ALA A 90 -15.23 -0.85 5.88
C ALA A 90 -15.07 -1.09 4.38
N ALA A 91 -14.09 -0.44 3.74
CA ALA A 91 -13.84 -0.58 2.30
C ALA A 91 -13.47 -2.03 1.92
N GLN A 92 -12.61 -2.68 2.70
CA GLN A 92 -12.17 -4.06 2.45
C GLN A 92 -13.30 -5.06 2.62
N ASN A 93 -14.15 -4.84 3.62
CA ASN A 93 -15.32 -5.68 3.86
C ASN A 93 -16.35 -5.50 2.74
N TYR A 94 -16.64 -4.27 2.32
CA TYR A 94 -17.52 -4.01 1.19
C TYR A 94 -17.05 -4.74 -0.08
N LEU A 95 -15.75 -4.67 -0.39
CA LEU A 95 -15.20 -5.25 -1.62
C LEU A 95 -15.19 -6.79 -1.64
N LYS A 96 -15.29 -7.47 -0.49
CA LYS A 96 -15.26 -8.94 -0.40
C LYS A 96 -16.58 -9.60 0.04
N HIS A 97 -17.53 -8.83 0.57
CA HIS A 97 -18.77 -9.33 1.15
C HIS A 97 -19.99 -8.68 0.51
N ALA A 98 -20.54 -9.33 -0.53
CA ALA A 98 -21.82 -8.94 -1.13
C ALA A 98 -23.04 -9.51 -0.37
N ASP A 99 -22.82 -10.40 0.61
CA ASP A 99 -23.86 -10.96 1.47
C ASP A 99 -24.45 -9.91 2.45
N LYS A 100 -23.75 -8.79 2.61
CA LYS A 100 -24.16 -7.66 3.46
C LYS A 100 -24.39 -6.44 2.58
N ASP A 101 -25.57 -5.85 2.71
CA ASP A 101 -25.96 -4.59 2.04
C ASP A 101 -25.63 -4.55 0.53
N PRO A 102 -26.08 -5.54 -0.28
CA PRO A 102 -25.69 -5.70 -1.69
C PRO A 102 -26.06 -4.52 -2.61
N ASN A 103 -26.95 -3.64 -2.15
CA ASN A 103 -27.40 -2.46 -2.89
C ASN A 103 -26.75 -1.16 -2.38
N SER A 104 -25.85 -1.24 -1.40
CA SER A 104 -25.10 -0.07 -0.92
C SER A 104 -23.97 0.30 -1.89
N SER A 105 -23.52 1.55 -1.83
CA SER A 105 -22.38 2.04 -2.61
C SER A 105 -21.20 2.33 -1.71
N LEU A 106 -20.01 1.92 -2.12
CA LEU A 106 -18.76 2.37 -1.50
C LEU A 106 -18.33 3.70 -2.11
N SER A 107 -17.91 4.62 -1.24
CA SER A 107 -17.30 5.91 -1.61
C SER A 107 -16.09 6.12 -0.73
N PHE A 108 -14.96 6.46 -1.33
CA PHE A 108 -13.73 6.85 -0.64
C PHE A 108 -12.89 7.74 -1.58
N GLU A 109 -12.08 8.62 -1.00
CA GLU A 109 -11.15 9.44 -1.77
C GLU A 109 -9.94 8.59 -2.19
N GLU A 110 -9.47 8.71 -3.43
CA GLU A 110 -8.38 7.85 -3.94
C GLU A 110 -7.12 7.94 -3.06
N GLU A 111 -6.82 9.12 -2.51
CA GLU A 111 -5.70 9.40 -1.62
C GLU A 111 -5.74 8.58 -0.32
N GLU A 112 -6.90 8.08 0.09
CA GLU A 112 -6.96 7.16 1.22
C GLU A 112 -6.19 5.85 0.96
N ASN A 113 -6.00 5.45 -0.31
CA ASN A 113 -5.11 4.34 -0.65
C ASN A 113 -3.66 4.66 -0.27
N ASP A 114 -3.21 5.91 -0.41
CA ASP A 114 -1.85 6.30 -0.07
C ASP A 114 -1.59 6.11 1.43
N HIS A 115 -2.53 6.55 2.25
CA HIS A 115 -2.47 6.41 3.70
C HIS A 115 -2.45 4.94 4.12
N LEU A 116 -3.31 4.11 3.50
CA LEU A 116 -3.36 2.67 3.79
C LEU A 116 -2.05 1.97 3.41
N ILE A 117 -1.50 2.26 2.23
CA ILE A 117 -0.23 1.69 1.77
C ILE A 117 0.91 2.15 2.67
N PHE A 118 0.92 3.42 3.09
CA PHE A 118 1.95 3.94 4.00
C PHE A 118 1.93 3.20 5.33
N VAL A 119 0.77 3.08 5.97
CA VAL A 119 0.61 2.35 7.24
C VAL A 119 1.05 0.90 7.09
N ALA A 120 0.63 0.21 6.03
CA ALA A 120 1.08 -1.16 5.76
C ALA A 120 2.60 -1.26 5.58
N SER A 121 3.22 -0.29 4.89
CA SER A 121 4.66 -0.31 4.65
C SER A 121 5.49 -0.07 5.92
N ILE A 122 5.05 0.79 6.83
CA ILE A 122 5.75 1.03 8.11
C ILE A 122 5.52 -0.12 9.08
N GLU A 123 4.35 -0.77 9.05
CA GLU A 123 4.06 -1.99 9.80
C GLU A 123 5.01 -3.12 9.39
N CYS A 124 5.21 -3.30 8.07
CA CYS A 124 6.16 -4.27 7.51
C CYS A 124 7.57 -4.13 8.13
N GLY A 125 8.11 -2.91 8.14
CA GLY A 125 9.39 -2.63 8.78
C GLY A 125 9.35 -2.79 10.30
N GLY A 126 8.26 -2.40 10.95
CA GLY A 126 8.06 -2.49 12.40
C GLY A 126 8.11 -3.92 12.94
N ILE A 127 7.63 -4.90 12.16
CA ILE A 127 7.67 -6.33 12.51
C ILE A 127 8.97 -7.03 12.08
N GLY A 128 9.97 -6.25 11.64
CA GLY A 128 11.29 -6.71 11.26
C GLY A 128 11.38 -7.36 9.87
N LEU A 129 10.39 -7.16 8.99
CA LEU A 129 10.53 -7.59 7.60
C LEU A 129 11.38 -6.60 6.80
N PRO A 130 12.19 -7.08 5.84
CA PRO A 130 12.90 -6.20 4.93
C PRO A 130 11.91 -5.45 4.04
N LEU A 131 12.07 -4.14 3.93
CA LEU A 131 11.28 -3.33 3.01
C LEU A 131 11.73 -3.58 1.57
N SER A 132 10.78 -3.83 0.67
CA SER A 132 11.05 -3.87 -0.77
C SER A 132 11.49 -2.49 -1.28
N TYR A 133 12.09 -2.44 -2.47
CA TYR A 133 12.36 -1.14 -3.11
C TYR A 133 11.08 -0.37 -3.41
N SER A 134 9.98 -1.06 -3.73
CA SER A 134 8.65 -0.46 -3.92
C SER A 134 8.18 0.25 -2.65
N MET A 135 8.26 -0.42 -1.50
CA MET A 135 7.87 0.18 -0.21
C MET A 135 8.76 1.37 0.14
N GLN A 136 10.07 1.26 -0.04
CA GLN A 136 11.00 2.35 0.28
C GLN A 136 10.78 3.57 -0.63
N ALA A 137 10.64 3.35 -1.94
CA ALA A 137 10.34 4.40 -2.90
C ALA A 137 9.00 5.08 -2.58
N PHE A 138 7.99 4.29 -2.26
CA PHE A 138 6.69 4.77 -1.83
C PHE A 138 6.75 5.60 -0.55
N GLN A 139 7.47 5.14 0.48
CA GLN A 139 7.62 5.90 1.73
C GLN A 139 8.27 7.27 1.48
N ILE A 140 9.33 7.33 0.66
CA ILE A 140 9.97 8.61 0.31
C ILE A 140 8.98 9.53 -0.42
N TRP A 141 8.26 9.00 -1.40
CA TRP A 141 7.23 9.76 -2.12
C TRP A 141 6.12 10.28 -1.17
N TYR A 142 5.61 9.42 -0.29
CA TYR A 142 4.55 9.75 0.66
C TYR A 142 5.00 10.85 1.64
N LEU A 143 6.21 10.75 2.16
CA LEU A 143 6.77 11.75 3.10
C LEU A 143 6.95 13.13 2.44
N ALA A 144 7.24 13.16 1.14
CA ALA A 144 7.33 14.42 0.39
C ALA A 144 5.94 15.02 0.10
N LEU A 145 4.95 14.16 -0.14
CA LEU A 145 3.58 14.58 -0.47
C LEU A 145 2.77 15.03 0.75
N TYR A 146 2.90 14.31 1.87
CA TYR A 146 2.12 14.51 3.11
C TYR A 146 3.00 14.89 4.32
N PRO A 147 3.83 15.95 4.23
CA PRO A 147 4.75 16.32 5.31
C PRO A 147 4.04 16.66 6.62
N GLU A 148 2.80 17.12 6.57
CA GLU A 148 1.99 17.50 7.73
C GLU A 148 1.56 16.29 8.58
N LYS A 149 1.52 15.07 8.00
CA LYS A 149 1.14 13.85 8.73
C LYS A 149 2.25 13.36 9.66
N ILE A 150 3.48 13.79 9.43
CA ILE A 150 4.67 13.32 10.16
C ILE A 150 5.37 14.46 10.91
N GLY A 151 5.35 15.67 10.33
CA GLY A 151 6.07 16.84 10.82
C GLY A 151 7.00 17.39 9.74
N HIS A 152 6.80 18.66 9.37
CA HIS A 152 7.45 19.28 8.20
C HIS A 152 8.98 19.29 8.23
N ASP A 153 9.56 19.32 9.44
CA ASP A 153 11.00 19.51 9.68
C ASP A 153 11.69 18.24 10.19
N THR A 154 11.00 17.09 10.16
CA THR A 154 11.64 15.82 10.49
C THR A 154 12.68 15.45 9.43
N GLN A 155 13.80 14.85 9.85
CA GLN A 155 14.87 14.48 8.92
C GLN A 155 14.38 13.62 7.73
N PRO A 156 13.50 12.61 7.90
CA PRO A 156 12.98 11.83 6.79
C PRO A 156 12.18 12.68 5.79
N VAL A 157 11.34 13.60 6.27
CA VAL A 157 10.54 14.50 5.42
C VAL A 157 11.42 15.47 4.65
N THR A 158 12.44 16.06 5.29
CA THR A 158 13.38 16.96 4.61
C THR A 158 14.10 16.25 3.46
N LYS A 159 14.63 15.05 3.71
CA LYS A 159 15.28 14.23 2.66
C LYS A 159 14.31 13.84 1.54
N ALA A 160 13.08 13.49 1.88
CA ALA A 160 12.05 13.18 0.89
C ALA A 160 11.75 14.36 -0.03
N LYS A 161 11.68 15.58 0.52
CA LYS A 161 11.49 16.82 -0.27
C LYS A 161 12.68 17.16 -1.15
N GLU A 162 13.90 16.76 -0.79
CA GLU A 162 15.07 16.89 -1.66
C GLU A 162 14.95 15.99 -2.89
N VAL A 163 14.43 14.77 -2.72
CA VAL A 163 14.16 13.84 -3.83
C VAL A 163 13.00 14.32 -4.71
N PHE A 164 11.93 14.81 -4.08
CA PHE A 164 10.71 15.27 -4.77
C PHE A 164 10.39 16.74 -4.46
N PRO A 165 11.14 17.69 -5.06
CA PRO A 165 10.90 19.11 -4.82
C PRO A 165 9.53 19.53 -5.35
N SER A 166 8.77 20.20 -4.48
CA SER A 166 7.43 20.74 -4.79
C SER A 166 6.45 19.68 -5.30
N LEU A 167 6.53 18.43 -4.81
CA LEU A 167 5.60 17.36 -5.20
C LEU A 167 4.14 17.73 -4.93
N SER A 168 3.85 18.27 -3.75
CA SER A 168 2.49 18.61 -3.30
C SER A 168 1.82 19.72 -4.11
N THR A 169 2.58 20.48 -4.92
CA THR A 169 2.03 21.55 -5.77
C THR A 169 1.66 21.06 -7.17
N LYS A 170 1.86 19.78 -7.48
CA LYS A 170 1.59 19.18 -8.80
C LYS A 170 0.22 18.54 -8.83
N GLU A 171 -0.31 18.32 -10.03
CA GLU A 171 -1.54 17.54 -10.23
C GLU A 171 -1.32 16.06 -9.86
N ARG A 172 -2.38 15.38 -9.42
CA ARG A 172 -2.33 13.98 -8.93
C ARG A 172 -1.58 13.03 -9.88
N HIS A 173 -1.94 13.00 -11.16
CA HIS A 173 -1.28 12.15 -12.15
C HIS A 173 0.24 12.42 -12.26
N GLN A 174 0.67 13.69 -12.07
CA GLN A 174 2.09 14.05 -12.08
C GLN A 174 2.79 13.62 -10.80
N GLN A 175 2.11 13.73 -9.66
CA GLN A 175 2.62 13.22 -8.38
C GLN A 175 2.90 11.72 -8.50
N LEU A 176 1.93 10.95 -9.01
CA LEU A 176 2.05 9.50 -9.21
C LEU A 176 3.13 9.14 -10.23
N SER A 177 3.16 9.83 -11.38
CA SER A 177 4.16 9.59 -12.42
C SER A 177 5.60 9.84 -11.93
N LEU A 178 5.83 10.83 -11.08
CA LEU A 178 7.14 11.06 -10.47
C LEU A 178 7.53 9.94 -9.50
N GLY A 179 6.57 9.43 -8.71
CA GLY A 179 6.76 8.24 -7.88
C GLY A 179 7.14 7.02 -8.72
N HIS A 180 6.44 6.79 -9.84
CA HIS A 180 6.74 5.71 -10.77
C HIS A 180 8.16 5.82 -11.34
N GLN A 181 8.55 6.98 -11.85
CA GLN A 181 9.89 7.20 -12.41
C GLN A 181 10.99 6.96 -11.36
N PHE A 182 10.75 7.34 -10.10
CA PHE A 182 11.69 7.07 -9.03
C PHE A 182 11.79 5.58 -8.70
N LEU A 183 10.65 4.88 -8.67
CA LEU A 183 10.62 3.42 -8.46
C LEU A 183 11.36 2.67 -9.57
N GLU A 184 11.13 3.00 -10.84
CA GLU A 184 11.81 2.35 -11.97
C GLU A 184 13.34 2.45 -11.83
N ARG A 185 13.86 3.66 -11.54
CA ARG A 185 15.30 3.84 -11.27
C ARG A 185 15.78 2.99 -10.11
N ALA A 186 15.00 2.91 -9.03
CA ALA A 186 15.38 2.14 -7.86
C ALA A 186 15.46 0.62 -8.15
N LEU A 187 14.54 0.12 -8.98
CA LEU A 187 14.51 -1.28 -9.42
C LEU A 187 15.65 -1.60 -10.38
N GLU A 188 15.97 -0.70 -11.33
CA GLU A 188 17.08 -0.85 -12.27
C GLU A 188 18.43 -0.94 -11.55
N HIS A 189 18.66 -0.06 -10.57
CA HIS A 189 19.92 -0.01 -9.84
C HIS A 189 19.99 -0.97 -8.64
N LYS A 190 18.87 -1.61 -8.28
CA LYS A 190 18.71 -2.38 -7.02
C LYS A 190 19.18 -1.56 -5.81
N GLY A 191 18.75 -0.30 -5.76
CA GLY A 191 19.18 0.67 -4.76
C GLY A 191 18.45 1.99 -4.93
N LEU A 192 18.32 2.77 -3.86
CA LEU A 192 17.64 4.08 -3.89
C LEU A 192 18.57 5.23 -4.33
N ILE A 193 19.87 4.94 -4.50
CA ILE A 193 20.95 5.87 -4.89
C ILE A 193 21.83 5.17 -5.91
#